data_AF-A0A2W1B2R6-F1
#
_entry.id   AF-A0A2W1B2R6-F1
#
_cell.length_a   1.000
_cell.length_b   1.000
_cell.length_c   1.000
_cell.angle_alpha   90.00
_cell.angle_beta   90.00
_cell.angle_gamma   90.00
#
_symmetry.space_group_name_H-M   'P 1'
#
loop_
_entity.id
_entity.type
_entity.pdbx_description
1 polymer ?
#
loop_
_entity_poly.entity_id
_entity_poly.type
_entity_poly.pdbx_seq_one_letter_code
_entity_poly.pdbx_strand_id
1 'polypeptide(L)'
;MFSTLVTLSKTKQPAFDLDWREGLTVGDVVAGEGFRGQDAEAIAAVVNGAQAQFEQTLQDGDAVEFIVNLQGGSGLRVSCVKPRGW
;
A
#
# COMPACT_ATOMS: atom_id res chain seq x y z
N MET A 1 3.75 -14.53 17.89
CA MET A 1 3.51 -13.07 17.82
C MET A 1 3.06 -12.78 16.41
N PHE A 2 1.83 -12.29 16.20
CA PHE A 2 1.37 -11.92 14.87
C PHE A 2 2.00 -10.57 14.53
N SER A 3 2.85 -10.54 13.51
CA SER A 3 3.46 -9.30 13.02
C SER A 3 2.41 -8.51 12.24
N THR A 4 2.24 -7.22 12.57
CA THR A 4 1.35 -6.32 11.81
C THR A 4 1.95 -6.03 10.43
N LEU A 5 1.15 -5.53 9.48
CA LEU A 5 1.68 -5.05 8.19
C LEU A 5 2.80 -4.05 8.38
N VAL A 6 2.65 -3.13 9.33
CA VAL A 6 3.69 -2.15 9.67
C VAL A 6 4.99 -2.84 10.09
N THR A 7 4.91 -3.89 10.91
CA THR A 7 6.11 -4.63 11.33
C THR A 7 6.76 -5.39 10.18
N LEU A 8 6.00 -5.79 9.16
CA LEU A 8 6.49 -6.54 8.00
C LEU A 8 6.96 -5.62 6.86
N SER A 9 6.37 -4.44 6.71
CA SER A 9 6.64 -3.50 5.63
C SER A 9 8.08 -2.98 5.66
N LYS A 10 8.63 -2.53 4.53
CA LYS A 10 9.97 -1.94 4.51
C LYS A 10 10.05 -0.62 5.26
N THR A 11 9.01 0.20 5.17
CA THR A 11 8.99 1.52 5.80
C THR A 11 8.88 1.45 7.32
N LYS A 12 8.34 0.35 7.86
CA LYS A 12 8.03 0.19 9.29
C LYS A 12 7.14 1.30 9.85
N GLN A 13 6.37 1.96 8.99
CA GLN A 13 5.49 3.07 9.34
C GLN A 13 4.02 2.71 9.09
N PRO A 14 3.08 3.22 9.91
CA PRO A 14 1.65 3.02 9.69
C PRO A 14 1.10 3.86 8.53
N ALA A 15 1.78 4.96 8.21
CA ALA A 15 1.45 5.81 7.07
C ALA A 15 2.71 6.46 6.49
N PHE A 16 2.79 6.61 5.16
CA PHE A 16 3.84 7.36 4.50
C PHE A 16 3.41 7.90 3.14
N ASP A 17 4.16 8.86 2.61
CA ASP A 17 3.97 9.40 1.26
C ASP A 17 4.92 8.73 0.28
N LEU A 18 4.42 8.41 -0.91
CA LEU A 18 5.17 7.79 -1.99
C LEU A 18 5.14 8.70 -3.22
N ASP A 19 6.31 8.90 -3.82
CA ASP A 19 6.45 9.67 -5.05
C ASP A 19 5.65 9.01 -6.20
N TRP A 20 4.60 9.69 -6.64
CA TRP A 20 3.77 9.22 -7.74
C TRP A 20 4.53 9.30 -9.07
N ARG A 21 4.33 8.28 -9.91
CA ARG A 21 4.82 8.21 -11.29
C ARG A 21 3.74 7.63 -12.20
N GLU A 22 3.80 7.99 -13.49
CA GLU A 22 2.88 7.45 -14.49
C GLU A 22 2.98 5.92 -14.56
N GLY A 23 1.82 5.25 -14.60
CA GLY A 23 1.71 3.79 -14.63
C GLY A 23 1.95 3.10 -13.29
N LEU A 24 2.10 3.84 -12.18
CA LEU A 24 2.17 3.25 -10.85
C LEU A 24 0.89 2.46 -10.54
N THR A 25 1.04 1.21 -10.10
CA THR A 25 -0.08 0.35 -9.70
C THR A 25 -0.12 0.10 -8.20
N VAL A 26 -1.25 -0.37 -7.69
CA VAL A 26 -1.37 -0.87 -6.32
C VAL A 26 -0.35 -1.98 -6.05
N GLY A 27 -0.17 -2.91 -7.00
CA GLY A 27 0.80 -3.99 -6.91
C GLY A 27 2.25 -3.52 -6.79
N ASP A 28 2.60 -2.42 -7.47
CA ASP A 28 3.93 -1.80 -7.33
C ASP A 28 4.18 -1.28 -5.92
N VAL A 29 3.16 -0.71 -5.27
CA VAL A 29 3.26 -0.22 -3.88
C VAL A 29 3.43 -1.40 -2.91
N VAL A 30 2.64 -2.48 -3.08
CA VAL A 30 2.75 -3.71 -2.30
C VAL A 30 4.15 -4.33 -2.42
N ALA A 31 4.67 -4.45 -3.65
CA ALA A 31 6.00 -4.97 -3.91
C ALA A 31 7.11 -4.03 -3.40
N GLY A 32 6.87 -2.71 -3.48
CA GLY A 32 7.72 -1.66 -2.92
C GLY A 32 7.92 -1.84 -1.42
N GLU A 33 6.83 -2.10 -0.69
CA GLU A 33 6.84 -2.37 0.75
C GLU A 33 7.36 -3.75 1.13
N GLY A 34 7.73 -4.58 0.15
CA GLY A 34 8.40 -5.86 0.36
C GLY A 34 7.46 -7.06 0.47
N PHE A 35 6.15 -6.87 0.32
CA PHE A 35 5.18 -7.96 0.32
C PHE A 35 5.21 -8.69 -1.02
N ARG A 36 5.39 -10.02 -1.01
CA ARG A 36 5.49 -10.86 -2.21
C ARG A 36 4.88 -12.23 -1.96
N GLY A 37 4.46 -12.90 -3.04
CA GLY A 37 3.90 -14.25 -2.99
C GLY A 37 2.71 -14.32 -2.02
N GLN A 38 2.77 -15.25 -1.07
CA GLN A 38 1.69 -15.52 -0.13
C GLN A 38 1.36 -14.32 0.78
N ASP A 39 2.33 -13.46 1.09
CA ASP A 39 2.09 -12.25 1.88
C ASP A 39 1.25 -11.24 1.10
N ALA A 40 1.48 -11.13 -0.21
CA ALA A 40 0.73 -10.23 -1.08
C ALA A 40 -0.70 -10.73 -1.29
N GLU A 41 -0.91 -12.04 -1.40
CA GLU A 41 -2.24 -12.66 -1.53
C GLU A 41 -3.12 -12.46 -0.29
N ALA A 42 -2.51 -12.26 0.88
CA ALA A 42 -3.23 -12.03 2.13
C ALA A 42 -3.65 -10.55 2.34
N ILE A 43 -3.23 -9.65 1.44
CA ILE A 43 -3.46 -8.20 1.55
C ILE A 43 -4.65 -7.80 0.67
N ALA A 44 -5.65 -7.18 1.29
CA ALA A 44 -6.67 -6.41 0.60
C ALA A 44 -6.19 -4.96 0.44
N ALA A 45 -6.36 -4.39 -0.75
CA ALA A 45 -6.09 -2.99 -1.03
C ALA A 45 -7.39 -2.19 -1.12
N VAL A 46 -7.38 -0.99 -0.56
CA VAL A 46 -8.47 -0.02 -0.61
C VAL A 46 -7.89 1.29 -1.14
N VAL A 47 -8.39 1.79 -2.27
CA VAL A 47 -7.99 3.09 -2.84
C VAL A 47 -9.14 4.07 -2.64
N ASN A 48 -8.87 5.19 -1.95
CA ASN A 48 -9.85 6.24 -1.65
C ASN A 48 -11.16 5.70 -1.02
N GLY A 49 -11.05 4.68 -0.17
CA GLY A 49 -12.19 4.04 0.50
C GLY A 49 -12.93 2.97 -0.32
N ALA A 50 -12.50 2.69 -1.55
CA ALA A 50 -13.06 1.64 -2.39
C ALA A 50 -12.08 0.46 -2.52
N GLN A 51 -12.58 -0.78 -2.49
CA GLN A 51 -11.75 -1.95 -2.71
C GLN A 51 -11.12 -1.91 -4.11
N ALA A 52 -9.80 -2.15 -4.17
CA ALA A 52 -9.00 -2.04 -5.38
C ALA A 52 -8.34 -3.37 -5.75
N GLN A 53 -8.08 -3.54 -7.04
CA GLN A 53 -7.27 -4.65 -7.57
C GLN A 53 -5.79 -4.26 -7.62
N PHE A 54 -4.88 -5.23 -7.63
CA PHE A 54 -3.44 -4.93 -7.65
C PHE A 54 -2.99 -4.32 -8.98
N GLU A 55 -3.69 -4.63 -10.07
CA GLU A 55 -3.46 -4.09 -11.41
C GLU A 55 -4.02 -2.67 -11.57
N GLN A 56 -4.77 -2.16 -10.59
CA GLN A 56 -5.35 -0.82 -10.65
C GLN A 56 -4.23 0.22 -10.64
N THR A 57 -4.27 1.10 -11.65
CA THR A 57 -3.38 2.26 -11.74
C THR A 57 -3.77 3.34 -10.73
N LEU A 58 -2.78 3.91 -10.06
CA LEU A 58 -2.91 4.98 -9.08
C LEU A 58 -2.69 6.34 -9.73
N GLN A 59 -3.37 7.34 -9.18
CA GLN A 59 -3.27 8.74 -9.57
C GLN A 59 -2.54 9.56 -8.51
N ASP A 60 -2.07 10.74 -8.90
CA ASP A 60 -1.57 11.73 -7.96
C ASP A 60 -2.69 12.13 -6.97
N GLY A 61 -2.37 12.10 -5.68
CA GLY A 61 -3.31 12.37 -4.60
C GLY A 61 -4.10 11.15 -4.10
N ASP A 62 -3.97 9.98 -4.74
CA ASP A 62 -4.66 8.77 -4.26
C ASP A 62 -4.13 8.32 -2.90
N ALA A 63 -5.05 7.91 -2.02
CA ALA A 63 -4.73 7.23 -0.77
C ALA A 63 -5.00 5.73 -0.90
N VAL A 64 -3.99 4.92 -0.61
CA VAL A 64 -4.06 3.45 -0.61
C VAL A 64 -3.98 2.95 0.82
N GLU A 65 -4.89 2.07 1.22
CA GLU A 65 -4.88 1.41 2.51
C GLU A 65 -4.78 -0.10 2.31
N PHE A 66 -3.78 -0.73 2.92
CA PHE A 66 -3.57 -2.17 2.92
C PHE A 66 -4.09 -2.77 4.22
N ILE A 67 -4.87 -3.84 4.11
CA ILE A 67 -5.51 -4.52 5.24
C ILE A 67 -5.24 -6.03 5.10
N VAL A 68 -4.78 -6.69 6.17
CA VAL A 68 -4.68 -8.17 6.18
C VAL A 68 -5.96 -8.74 6.77
N ASN A 69 -6.53 -9.74 6.11
CA ASN A 69 -7.72 -10.45 6.59
C ASN A 69 -7.46 -11.34 7.83
N LEU A 70 -6.26 -11.30 8.41
CA LEU A 70 -5.88 -12.03 9.61
C LEU A 70 -5.93 -11.10 10.82
N GLN A 71 -7.11 -11.04 11.45
CA GLN A 71 -7.38 -10.45 12.77
C GLN A 71 -7.00 -8.97 12.97
N GLY A 72 -8.00 -8.08 12.93
CA GLY A 72 -8.05 -6.89 13.78
C GLY A 72 -6.97 -5.83 13.57
N GLY A 73 -7.08 -5.07 12.47
CA GLY A 73 -7.01 -3.61 12.58
C GLY A 73 -5.68 -2.90 12.41
N SER A 74 -4.60 -3.55 11.98
CA SER A 74 -3.33 -2.85 11.68
C SER A 74 -3.08 -2.78 10.18
N GLY A 75 -3.61 -1.73 9.56
CA GLY A 75 -3.40 -1.43 8.15
C GLY A 75 -2.16 -0.56 7.89
N LEU A 76 -1.73 -0.50 6.63
CA LEU A 76 -0.69 0.41 6.16
C LEU A 76 -1.34 1.40 5.18
N ARG A 77 -1.20 2.71 5.43
CA ARG A 77 -1.71 3.76 4.54
C ARG A 77 -0.59 4.40 3.73
N VAL A 78 -0.82 4.59 2.44
CA VAL A 78 0.15 5.20 1.52
C VAL A 78 -0.55 6.32 0.77
N SER A 79 0.01 7.52 0.79
CA SER A 79 -0.49 8.62 -0.06
C SER A 79 0.42 8.76 -1.27
N CYS A 80 -0.14 8.72 -2.48
CA CYS A 80 0.59 8.98 -3.70
C CYS A 80 0.71 10.50 -3.90
N VAL A 81 1.93 11.03 -3.89
CA VAL A 81 2.16 12.46 -4.04
C VAL A 81 3.13 12.68 -5.18
N LYS A 82 2.78 13.50 -6.17
CA LYS A 82 3.71 13.88 -7.23
C LYS A 82 4.93 14.57 -6.62
N PRO A 83 6.16 14.16 -6.96
CA PRO A 83 7.36 14.81 -6.46
C PRO A 83 7.29 16.30 -6.82
N ARG A 84 7.40 17.17 -5.81
CA ARG A 84 7.45 18.62 -6.03
C ARG A 84 8.76 18.93 -6.75
N GLY A 85 8.67 19.08 -8.07
CA GLY A 85 9.79 19.52 -8.88
C GLY A 85 10.38 20.81 -8.34
N TRP A 86 11.72 20.83 -8.25
CA TRP A 86 12.53 22.03 -8.04
C TRP A 86 12.38 23.00 -9.20
#